data_AF-A0A1Q7GUK4-F1
#
_entry.id   AF-A0A1Q7GUK4-F1
#
_cell.length_a   1.000
_cell.length_b   1.000
_cell.length_c   1.000
_cell.angle_alpha   90.00
_cell.angle_beta   90.00
_cell.angle_gamma   90.00
#
_symmetry.space_group_name_H-M   'P 1'
#
loop_
_entity.id
_entity.type
_entity.pdbx_description
1 polymer ?
#
loop_
_entity_poly.entity_id
_entity_poly.type
_entity_poly.pdbx_seq_one_letter_code
_entity_poly.pdbx_strand_id
1 'polypeptide(L)'
;MTRACVGLAVLSFLAGVLTGCGSSPPARFYVLSVAPSVATEGTEQALADYSVTVGPVSLPDAVDRPQLVVRVGANQVALLEEHRWAEPLKSEISRVVAENLAQLLGAKQVVTYPQNTSRDPDYRVLLDIQRFDSAVGQSAQVDAVWTVRGAAGSTLKTGRTAAREATAGDSYDALVAAHSRALATVSAKIAEAIHSMTSTDAKTPLPAAAAPAIAH
;
A
#
# COMPACT_ATOMS: atom_id res chain seq x y z
N MET A 1 -65.99 31.80 15.69
CA MET A 1 -64.93 32.25 14.76
C MET A 1 -63.53 32.17 15.38
N THR A 2 -63.36 32.33 16.69
CA THR A 2 -62.06 32.27 17.39
C THR A 2 -61.40 30.89 17.46
N ARG A 3 -62.16 29.79 17.54
CA ARG A 3 -61.60 28.41 17.57
C ARG A 3 -60.98 27.96 16.23
N ALA A 4 -61.50 28.46 15.11
CA ALA A 4 -60.99 28.13 13.77
C ALA A 4 -59.65 28.81 13.48
N CYS A 5 -59.46 30.05 13.97
CA CYS A 5 -58.19 30.77 13.82
C CYS A 5 -57.05 30.16 14.64
N VAL A 6 -57.35 29.59 15.82
CA VAL A 6 -56.35 28.90 16.65
C VAL A 6 -55.92 27.57 16.01
N GLY A 7 -56.86 26.82 15.39
CA GLY A 7 -56.54 25.58 14.68
C GLY A 7 -55.66 25.79 13.43
N LEU A 8 -55.90 26.88 12.69
CA LEU A 8 -55.09 27.21 11.51
C LEU A 8 -53.67 27.64 11.87
N ALA A 9 -53.49 28.37 12.98
CA ALA A 9 -52.19 28.85 13.43
C ALA A 9 -51.27 27.72 13.94
N VAL A 10 -51.83 26.68 14.58
CA VAL A 10 -51.06 25.52 15.07
C VAL A 10 -50.60 24.61 13.92
N LEU A 11 -51.40 24.48 12.85
CA LEU A 11 -51.03 23.68 11.67
C LEU A 11 -49.89 24.32 10.87
N SER A 12 -49.84 25.66 10.79
CA SER A 12 -48.76 26.39 10.11
C SER A 12 -47.44 26.38 10.87
N PHE A 13 -47.45 26.28 12.21
CA PHE A 13 -46.22 26.17 13.00
C PHE A 13 -45.58 24.78 12.90
N LEU A 14 -46.40 23.73 12.69
CA LEU A 14 -45.91 22.36 12.50
C LEU A 14 -45.32 22.12 11.09
N ALA A 15 -45.72 22.92 10.10
CA ALA A 15 -45.20 22.83 8.73
C ALA A 15 -43.82 23.49 8.54
N GLY A 16 -43.38 24.34 9.47
CA GLY A 16 -42.09 25.07 9.37
C GLY A 16 -40.86 24.29 9.84
N VAL A 17 -41.02 23.08 10.39
CA VAL A 17 -39.92 22.33 11.03
C VAL A 17 -39.24 21.32 10.09
N LEU A 18 -39.67 21.20 8.83
CA LEU A 18 -39.15 20.20 7.88
C LEU A 18 -38.12 20.71 6.86
N THR A 19 -37.65 21.96 6.93
CA THR A 19 -36.62 22.46 5.99
C THR A 19 -35.18 22.08 6.39
N GLY A 20 -35.00 21.15 7.32
CA GLY A 20 -33.71 20.60 7.71
C GLY A 20 -33.25 19.44 6.81
N CYS A 21 -33.35 19.56 5.47
CA CYS A 21 -32.63 18.65 4.58
C CYS A 21 -31.15 19.06 4.61
N GLY A 22 -30.45 18.67 5.67
CA GLY A 22 -29.01 18.85 5.79
C GLY A 22 -28.30 18.06 4.69
N SER A 23 -27.71 18.76 3.72
CA SER A 23 -26.79 18.14 2.77
C SER A 23 -25.56 17.69 3.55
N SER A 24 -25.37 16.38 3.69
CA SER A 24 -24.07 15.86 4.14
C SER A 24 -22.99 16.34 3.17
N PRO A 25 -21.80 16.73 3.64
CA PRO A 25 -20.68 17.00 2.75
C PRO A 25 -20.43 15.80 1.82
N PRO A 26 -19.91 16.04 0.60
CA PRO A 26 -19.59 14.95 -0.31
C PRO A 26 -18.34 14.20 0.15
N ALA A 27 -18.42 12.88 0.24
CA ALA A 27 -17.28 12.03 0.52
C ALA A 27 -16.24 12.09 -0.62
N ARG A 28 -14.96 12.11 -0.24
CA ARG A 28 -13.79 12.04 -1.13
C ARG A 28 -13.04 10.73 -0.89
N PHE A 29 -12.74 10.05 -2.00
CA PHE A 29 -12.07 8.76 -1.99
C PHE A 29 -10.63 8.88 -2.48
N TYR A 30 -9.73 8.16 -1.84
CA TYR A 30 -8.30 8.21 -2.08
C TYR A 30 -7.76 6.83 -2.46
N VAL A 31 -6.80 6.83 -3.36
CA VAL A 31 -6.02 5.66 -3.77
C VAL A 31 -4.54 5.97 -3.59
N LEU A 32 -3.75 4.94 -3.27
CA LEU A 32 -2.30 5.01 -3.27
C LEU A 32 -1.79 4.90 -4.71
N SER A 33 -0.78 5.71 -5.03
CA SER A 33 -0.20 5.79 -6.37
C SER A 33 1.17 5.14 -6.41
N VAL A 34 1.49 4.53 -7.54
CA VAL A 34 2.84 4.02 -7.83
C VAL A 34 3.80 5.19 -8.00
N ALA A 35 5.05 5.02 -7.59
CA ALA A 35 6.06 6.01 -7.92
C ALA A 35 6.23 6.11 -9.45
N PRO A 36 6.39 7.32 -10.01
CA PRO A 36 6.72 7.46 -11.43
C PRO A 36 8.08 6.80 -11.68
N SER A 37 8.10 5.84 -12.61
CA SER A 37 9.34 5.23 -13.07
C SER A 37 10.15 6.28 -13.82
N VAL A 38 11.39 6.54 -13.38
CA VAL A 38 12.37 7.27 -14.18
C VAL A 38 12.92 6.27 -15.19
N ALA A 39 12.10 5.90 -16.18
CA ALA A 39 12.55 5.07 -17.27
C ALA A 39 13.68 5.83 -17.99
N THR A 40 14.88 5.23 -18.03
CA THR A 40 15.89 5.70 -18.97
C THR A 40 15.37 5.32 -20.35
N GLU A 41 14.84 6.30 -21.09
CA GLU A 41 14.41 6.11 -22.47
C GLU A 41 15.57 5.47 -23.26
N GLY A 42 15.40 4.21 -23.69
CA GLY A 42 16.32 3.57 -24.63
C GLY A 42 16.89 2.18 -24.29
N THR A 43 16.63 1.60 -23.11
CA THR A 43 17.13 0.25 -22.80
C THR A 43 15.99 -0.76 -22.66
N GLU A 44 15.80 -1.60 -23.67
CA GLU A 44 15.00 -2.84 -23.55
C GLU A 44 15.69 -3.77 -22.56
N GLN A 45 15.34 -3.66 -21.28
CA GLN A 45 15.87 -4.53 -20.25
C GLN A 45 15.17 -5.89 -20.36
N ALA A 46 15.93 -6.96 -20.64
CA ALA A 46 15.41 -8.31 -20.64
C ALA A 46 14.75 -8.62 -19.28
N LEU A 47 13.50 -9.09 -19.32
CA LEU A 47 12.76 -9.45 -18.12
C LEU A 47 13.49 -10.57 -17.38
N ALA A 48 13.56 -10.46 -16.06
CA ALA A 48 14.09 -11.53 -15.23
C ALA A 48 13.07 -12.68 -15.18
N ASP A 49 13.54 -13.93 -15.39
CA ASP A 49 12.69 -15.13 -15.41
C ASP A 49 12.39 -15.64 -14.00
N TYR A 50 11.82 -14.77 -13.16
CA TYR A 50 11.22 -15.13 -11.88
C TYR A 50 9.93 -14.36 -11.64
N SER A 51 9.11 -14.88 -10.74
CA SER A 51 7.80 -14.36 -10.35
C SER A 51 7.78 -13.96 -8.88
N VAL A 52 7.03 -12.89 -8.58
CA VAL A 52 6.90 -12.35 -7.22
C VAL A 52 5.43 -12.22 -6.86
N THR A 53 5.06 -12.67 -5.66
CA THR A 53 3.75 -12.38 -5.06
C THR A 53 3.91 -11.49 -3.83
N VAL A 54 3.10 -10.44 -3.74
CA VAL A 54 3.04 -9.54 -2.58
C VAL A 54 1.83 -9.88 -1.71
N GLY A 55 2.08 -10.10 -0.43
CA GLY A 55 1.08 -10.37 0.59
C GLY A 55 1.25 -11.73 1.28
N PRO A 56 0.60 -11.93 2.44
CA PRO A 56 -0.35 -11.03 3.08
C PRO A 56 0.26 -9.73 3.66
N VAL A 57 -0.59 -8.73 3.88
CA VAL A 57 -0.26 -7.45 4.52
C VAL A 57 -1.00 -7.35 5.86
N SER A 58 -0.26 -7.20 6.98
CA SER A 58 -0.81 -6.78 8.27
C SER A 58 -0.66 -5.27 8.47
N LEU A 59 -1.58 -4.70 9.24
CA LEU A 59 -1.70 -3.26 9.46
C LEU A 59 -2.31 -3.02 10.87
N PRO A 60 -1.96 -1.94 11.60
CA PRO A 60 -2.55 -1.68 12.90
C PRO A 60 -4.06 -1.40 12.79
N ASP A 61 -4.85 -1.99 13.67
CA ASP A 61 -6.32 -1.91 13.65
C ASP A 61 -6.85 -0.47 13.66
N ALA A 62 -6.10 0.45 14.26
CA ALA A 62 -6.46 1.87 14.30
C ALA A 62 -6.63 2.49 12.91
N VAL A 63 -5.87 2.02 11.91
CA VAL A 63 -5.86 2.52 10.53
C VAL A 63 -6.41 1.50 9.52
N ASP A 64 -6.70 0.26 9.93
CA ASP A 64 -7.33 -0.77 9.09
C ASP A 64 -8.84 -0.51 8.93
N ARG A 65 -9.15 0.61 8.28
CA ARG A 65 -10.48 1.22 8.24
C ARG A 65 -10.69 1.93 6.91
N PRO A 66 -11.95 2.13 6.48
CA PRO A 66 -12.23 2.94 5.29
C PRO A 66 -11.83 4.41 5.45
N GLN A 67 -11.92 5.00 6.64
CA GLN A 67 -11.59 6.41 6.86
C GLN A 67 -10.08 6.67 6.89
N LEU A 68 -9.68 7.85 6.42
CA LEU A 68 -8.35 8.39 6.70
C LEU A 68 -8.27 8.72 8.20
N VAL A 69 -7.16 8.29 8.81
CA VAL A 69 -6.84 8.55 10.22
C VAL A 69 -5.68 9.52 10.26
N VAL A 70 -5.90 10.68 10.90
CA VAL A 70 -4.92 11.76 10.97
C VAL A 70 -4.59 12.12 12.40
N ARG A 71 -3.33 12.42 12.68
CA ARG A 71 -2.86 12.90 13.97
C ARG A 71 -3.33 14.34 14.18
N VAL A 72 -4.00 14.59 15.30
CA VAL A 72 -4.45 15.94 15.71
C VAL A 72 -3.85 16.40 17.04
N GLY A 73 -3.10 15.52 17.70
CA GLY A 73 -2.34 15.83 18.90
C GLY A 73 -1.30 14.76 19.19
N ALA A 74 -0.54 14.92 20.27
CA ALA A 74 0.51 13.96 20.64
C ALA A 74 -0.05 12.54 20.82
N ASN A 75 -1.21 12.43 21.47
CA ASN A 75 -1.89 11.17 21.79
C ASN A 75 -3.32 11.13 21.24
N GLN A 76 -3.60 11.89 20.18
CA GLN A 76 -4.94 12.01 19.62
C GLN A 76 -4.91 11.88 18.09
N VAL A 77 -5.82 11.08 17.58
CA VAL A 77 -6.11 10.96 16.15
C VAL A 77 -7.56 11.37 15.89
N ALA A 78 -7.81 11.92 14.71
CA ALA A 78 -9.14 12.15 14.18
C ALA A 78 -9.41 11.16 13.05
N LEU A 79 -10.65 10.68 13.01
CA LEU A 79 -11.16 9.88 11.93
C LEU A 79 -11.96 10.79 10.99
N LEU A 80 -11.63 10.76 9.70
CA LEU A 80 -12.25 11.66 8.73
C LEU A 80 -13.41 10.94 8.04
N GLU A 81 -14.65 11.25 8.43
CA GLU A 81 -15.83 10.59 7.84
C GLU A 81 -16.02 10.88 6.35
N GLU A 82 -15.56 12.05 5.90
CA GLU A 82 -15.66 12.50 4.51
C GLU A 82 -14.44 12.14 3.66
N HIS A 83 -13.37 11.60 4.25
CA HIS A 83 -12.15 11.26 3.54
C HIS A 83 -11.83 9.79 3.75
N ARG A 84 -11.97 9.00 2.69
CA ARG A 84 -11.92 7.55 2.77
C ARG A 84 -10.97 6.95 1.75
N TRP A 85 -10.37 5.82 2.09
CA TRP A 85 -9.76 4.95 1.09
C TRP A 85 -10.84 4.41 0.15
N ALA A 86 -10.54 4.34 -1.13
CA ALA A 86 -11.44 3.78 -2.14
C ALA A 86 -11.62 2.26 -1.97
N GLU A 87 -10.63 1.60 -1.39
CA GLU A 87 -10.59 0.17 -1.09
C GLU A 87 -9.99 -0.06 0.31
N PRO A 88 -10.09 -1.27 0.89
CA PRO A 88 -9.40 -1.59 2.12
C PRO A 88 -7.90 -1.26 2.03
N LEU A 89 -7.36 -0.52 3.01
CA LEU A 89 -5.99 -0.02 2.97
C LEU A 89 -4.94 -1.13 2.81
N LYS A 90 -5.18 -2.32 3.38
CA LYS A 90 -4.33 -3.50 3.16
C LYS A 90 -4.23 -3.90 1.69
N SER A 91 -5.34 -3.85 0.96
CA SER A 91 -5.38 -4.14 -0.48
C SER A 91 -4.63 -3.08 -1.28
N GLU A 92 -4.83 -1.80 -0.96
CA GLU A 92 -4.12 -0.69 -1.61
C GLU A 92 -2.60 -0.77 -1.39
N ILE A 93 -2.15 -1.10 -0.17
CA ILE A 93 -0.73 -1.30 0.14
C ILE A 93 -0.17 -2.49 -0.65
N SER A 94 -0.88 -3.61 -0.67
CA SER A 94 -0.45 -4.80 -1.43
C SER A 94 -0.30 -4.47 -2.92
N ARG A 95 -1.31 -3.80 -3.49
CA ARG A 95 -1.35 -3.39 -4.90
C ARG A 95 -0.20 -2.44 -5.25
N VAL A 96 -0.04 -1.34 -4.50
CA VAL A 96 0.99 -0.35 -4.82
C VAL A 96 2.40 -0.90 -4.64
N VAL A 97 2.64 -1.78 -3.64
CA VAL A 97 3.95 -2.44 -3.49
C VAL A 97 4.20 -3.41 -4.64
N ALA A 98 3.20 -4.19 -5.07
CA ALA A 98 3.33 -5.07 -6.23
C ALA A 98 3.66 -4.28 -7.51
N GLU A 99 2.96 -3.17 -7.76
CA GLU A 99 3.20 -2.32 -8.93
C GLU A 99 4.57 -1.64 -8.89
N ASN A 100 5.01 -1.14 -7.72
CA ASN A 100 6.37 -0.62 -7.56
C ASN A 100 7.43 -1.70 -7.79
N LEU A 101 7.23 -2.92 -7.25
CA LEU A 101 8.16 -4.03 -7.45
C LEU A 101 8.22 -4.48 -8.90
N ALA A 102 7.10 -4.45 -9.63
CA ALA A 102 7.09 -4.73 -11.07
C ALA A 102 8.03 -3.79 -11.83
N GLN A 103 8.00 -2.48 -11.51
CA GLN A 103 8.89 -1.49 -12.10
C GLN A 103 10.35 -1.67 -11.69
N LEU A 104 10.61 -1.99 -10.42
CA LEU A 104 11.96 -2.05 -9.87
C LEU A 104 12.71 -3.34 -10.23
N LEU A 105 12.00 -4.46 -10.36
CA LEU A 105 12.60 -5.78 -10.55
C LEU A 105 12.72 -6.19 -12.01
N GLY A 106 11.89 -5.62 -12.90
CA GLY A 106 11.73 -6.14 -14.26
C GLY A 106 11.36 -7.64 -14.27
N ALA A 107 10.67 -8.11 -13.24
CA ALA A 107 10.28 -9.51 -13.09
C ALA A 107 9.20 -9.87 -14.12
N LYS A 108 9.22 -11.12 -14.61
CA LYS A 108 8.23 -11.63 -15.56
C LYS A 108 6.79 -11.46 -15.08
N GLN A 109 6.57 -11.59 -13.77
CA GLN A 109 5.26 -11.45 -13.17
C GLN A 109 5.38 -10.96 -11.73
N VAL A 110 4.62 -9.91 -11.40
CA VAL A 110 4.40 -9.48 -10.02
C VAL A 110 2.89 -9.39 -9.79
N VAL A 111 2.39 -10.08 -8.77
CA VAL A 111 0.95 -10.16 -8.45
C VAL A 111 0.71 -9.99 -6.95
N THR A 112 -0.53 -9.71 -6.56
CA THR A 112 -0.95 -9.62 -5.17
C THR A 112 -1.56 -10.95 -4.67
N TYR A 113 -1.44 -11.20 -3.37
CA TYR A 113 -2.12 -12.29 -2.67
C TYR A 113 -3.53 -11.88 -2.20
N PRO A 114 -4.52 -12.79 -2.18
CA PRO A 114 -4.46 -14.15 -2.73
C PRO A 114 -4.56 -14.13 -4.26
N GLN A 115 -3.74 -14.93 -4.92
CA GLN A 115 -3.82 -15.12 -6.36
C GLN A 115 -4.75 -16.30 -6.71
N ASN A 116 -5.55 -16.14 -7.76
CA ASN A 116 -6.37 -17.23 -8.31
C ASN A 116 -5.58 -18.13 -9.29
N THR A 117 -4.25 -18.00 -9.36
CA THR A 117 -3.42 -18.78 -10.29
C THR A 117 -2.79 -20.00 -9.60
N SER A 118 -2.64 -21.09 -10.35
CA SER A 118 -2.15 -22.38 -9.85
C SER A 118 -0.62 -22.47 -9.73
N ARG A 119 0.14 -21.40 -10.02
CA ARG A 119 1.60 -21.43 -9.99
C ARG A 119 2.14 -20.81 -8.70
N ASP A 120 2.93 -21.56 -7.96
CA ASP A 120 3.67 -21.04 -6.82
C ASP A 120 4.72 -20.03 -7.29
N PRO A 121 4.81 -18.84 -6.67
CA PRO A 121 5.75 -17.81 -7.06
C PRO A 121 7.16 -18.17 -6.59
N ASP A 122 8.17 -17.73 -7.34
CA ASP A 122 9.58 -17.91 -6.96
C ASP A 122 9.90 -17.16 -5.67
N TYR A 123 9.31 -15.98 -5.51
CA TYR A 123 9.39 -15.17 -4.30
C TYR A 123 8.01 -14.76 -3.78
N ARG A 124 7.84 -14.83 -2.46
CA ARG A 124 6.68 -14.25 -1.75
C ARG A 124 7.14 -13.19 -0.76
N VAL A 125 6.59 -11.99 -0.88
CA VAL A 125 6.88 -10.85 -0.02
C VAL A 125 5.74 -10.69 0.98
N LEU A 126 6.02 -10.91 2.27
CA LEU A 126 5.10 -10.65 3.36
C LEU A 126 5.39 -9.28 3.95
N LEU A 127 4.34 -8.53 4.29
CA LEU A 127 4.43 -7.18 4.85
C LEU A 127 3.71 -7.10 6.19
N ASP A 128 4.41 -6.59 7.18
CA ASP A 128 3.86 -6.18 8.47
C ASP A 128 4.07 -4.69 8.67
N ILE A 129 3.01 -3.91 8.45
CA ILE A 129 3.03 -2.47 8.68
C ILE A 129 2.85 -2.24 10.17
N GLN A 130 3.91 -1.75 10.82
CA GLN A 130 3.93 -1.48 12.26
C GLN A 130 3.46 -0.06 12.57
N ARG A 131 3.63 0.86 11.63
CA ARG A 131 3.21 2.25 11.73
C ARG A 131 2.73 2.76 10.38
N PHE A 132 1.58 3.43 10.40
CA PHE A 132 1.02 4.15 9.25
C PHE A 132 0.44 5.46 9.76
N ASP A 133 1.31 6.46 9.87
CA ASP A 133 1.01 7.72 10.54
C ASP A 133 0.78 8.82 9.52
N SER A 134 -0.31 9.56 9.74
CA SER A 134 -0.67 10.70 8.89
C SER A 134 -0.67 11.99 9.71
N ALA A 135 0.25 12.90 9.40
CA ALA A 135 0.27 14.25 9.97
C ALA A 135 0.10 15.26 8.82
N VAL A 136 -1.11 15.79 8.68
CA VAL A 136 -1.48 16.74 7.62
C VAL A 136 -0.57 17.97 7.68
N GLY A 137 -0.07 18.42 6.52
CA GLY A 137 0.85 19.56 6.45
C GLY A 137 2.26 19.27 6.98
N GLN A 138 2.54 18.06 7.44
CA GLN A 138 3.82 17.69 8.03
C GLN A 138 4.45 16.49 7.32
N SER A 139 3.87 15.31 7.48
CA SER A 139 4.45 14.08 6.95
C SER A 139 3.50 12.89 6.92
N ALA A 140 3.76 11.98 5.99
CA ALA A 140 3.35 10.59 6.07
C ALA A 140 4.52 9.74 6.58
N GLN A 141 4.25 8.80 7.50
CA GLN A 141 5.26 7.86 7.97
C GLN A 141 4.77 6.42 7.89
N VAL A 142 5.59 5.56 7.29
CA VAL A 142 5.37 4.11 7.19
C VAL A 142 6.57 3.39 7.77
N ASP A 143 6.33 2.60 8.82
CA ASP A 143 7.32 1.67 9.37
C ASP A 143 6.86 0.25 9.06
N ALA A 144 7.65 -0.50 8.30
CA ALA A 144 7.31 -1.83 7.81
C ALA A 144 8.40 -2.85 8.15
N VAL A 145 7.99 -4.03 8.62
CA VAL A 145 8.80 -5.25 8.60
C VAL A 145 8.38 -6.06 7.39
N TRP A 146 9.35 -6.50 6.60
CA TRP A 146 9.09 -7.28 5.40
C TRP A 146 9.90 -8.56 5.42
N THR A 147 9.35 -9.61 4.84
CA THR A 147 10.01 -10.91 4.71
C THR A 147 9.85 -11.41 3.28
N VAL A 148 10.96 -11.77 2.64
CA VAL A 148 10.98 -12.46 1.36
C VAL A 148 11.18 -13.95 1.60
N ARG A 149 10.23 -14.75 1.13
CA ARG A 149 10.28 -16.21 1.14
C ARG A 149 10.51 -16.73 -0.28
N GLY A 150 11.19 -17.87 -0.40
CA GLY A 150 11.34 -18.59 -1.67
C GLY A 150 10.16 -19.52 -1.95
N ALA A 151 10.16 -20.14 -3.14
CA ALA A 151 9.13 -21.09 -3.58
C ALA A 151 8.87 -22.25 -2.61
N ALA A 152 9.89 -22.75 -1.90
CA ALA A 152 9.77 -23.81 -0.91
C ALA A 152 9.22 -23.34 0.47
N GLY A 153 8.82 -22.07 0.58
CA GLY A 153 8.34 -21.47 1.84
C GLY A 153 9.44 -21.09 2.84
N SER A 154 10.72 -21.32 2.50
CA SER A 154 11.86 -20.91 3.32
C SER A 154 11.97 -19.38 3.37
N THR A 155 12.27 -18.84 4.55
CA THR A 155 12.60 -17.42 4.71
C THR A 155 13.99 -17.16 4.14
N LEU A 156 14.07 -16.37 3.07
CA LEU A 156 15.35 -16.00 2.45
C LEU A 156 15.92 -14.73 3.06
N LYS A 157 15.05 -13.74 3.31
CA LYS A 157 15.46 -12.46 3.89
C LYS A 157 14.34 -11.84 4.72
N THR A 158 14.71 -11.19 5.82
CA THR A 158 13.84 -10.28 6.57
C THR A 158 14.54 -8.94 6.70
N GLY A 159 13.76 -7.86 6.65
CA GLY A 159 14.24 -6.51 6.85
C GLY A 159 13.20 -5.62 7.50
N ARG A 160 13.63 -4.41 7.83
CA ARG A 160 12.79 -3.34 8.35
C ARG A 160 13.09 -2.06 7.59
N THR A 161 12.06 -1.31 7.26
CA THR A 161 12.18 0.00 6.61
C THR A 161 11.28 0.98 7.33
N ALA A 162 11.85 2.12 7.74
CA ALA A 162 11.11 3.26 8.26
C ALA A 162 11.25 4.39 7.24
N ALA A 163 10.13 4.79 6.65
CA ALA A 163 10.07 5.83 5.62
C ALA A 163 9.19 6.97 6.11
N ARG A 164 9.75 8.18 6.13
CA ARG A 164 9.04 9.41 6.51
C ARG A 164 9.15 10.41 5.37
N GLU A 165 8.02 10.77 4.81
CA GLU A 165 7.90 11.65 3.64
C GLU A 165 7.20 12.93 4.04
N ALA A 166 7.80 14.08 3.72
CA ALA A 166 7.16 15.37 3.95
C ALA A 166 5.94 15.53 3.03
N THR A 167 4.88 16.19 3.52
CA THR A 167 3.74 16.55 2.66
C THR A 167 4.07 17.81 1.85
N ALA A 168 3.66 17.82 0.58
CA ALA A 168 3.80 19.00 -0.27
C ALA A 168 2.60 19.95 -0.09
N GLY A 169 2.40 20.42 1.15
CA GLY A 169 1.27 21.24 1.57
C GLY A 169 0.30 20.54 2.53
N ASP A 170 -0.81 21.22 2.82
CA ASP A 170 -1.74 20.90 3.92
C ASP A 170 -3.00 20.16 3.45
N SER A 171 -3.00 19.64 2.22
CA SER A 171 -4.14 18.89 1.68
C SER A 171 -4.03 17.39 1.97
N TYR A 172 -5.17 16.72 2.04
CA TYR A 172 -5.22 15.26 2.13
C TYR A 172 -4.69 14.58 0.86
N ASP A 173 -4.85 15.22 -0.31
CA ASP A 173 -4.23 14.76 -1.56
C ASP A 173 -2.69 14.71 -1.42
N ALA A 174 -2.08 15.76 -0.85
CA ALA A 174 -0.64 15.84 -0.61
C ALA A 174 -0.17 14.82 0.44
N LEU A 175 -1.00 14.55 1.46
CA LEU A 175 -0.75 13.53 2.47
C LEU A 175 -0.75 12.11 1.86
N VAL A 176 -1.74 11.78 1.02
CA VAL A 176 -1.82 10.47 0.36
C VAL A 176 -0.66 10.29 -0.64
N ALA A 177 -0.27 11.35 -1.34
CA ALA A 177 0.92 11.35 -2.19
C ALA A 177 2.21 11.09 -1.38
N ALA A 178 2.30 11.60 -0.13
CA ALA A 178 3.42 11.32 0.75
C ALA A 178 3.45 9.85 1.22
N HIS A 179 2.30 9.26 1.54
CA HIS A 179 2.20 7.81 1.84
C HIS A 179 2.63 6.95 0.65
N SER A 180 2.23 7.34 -0.55
CA SER A 180 2.63 6.69 -1.80
C SER A 180 4.16 6.66 -1.96
N ARG A 181 4.84 7.80 -1.71
CA ARG A 181 6.31 7.86 -1.70
C ARG A 181 6.95 7.01 -0.59
N ALA A 182 6.35 6.98 0.60
CA ALA A 182 6.88 6.19 1.71
C ALA A 182 6.86 4.69 1.38
N LEU A 183 5.77 4.23 0.75
CA LEU A 183 5.66 2.84 0.26
C LEU A 183 6.56 2.55 -0.93
N ALA A 184 6.86 3.52 -1.78
CA ALA A 184 7.89 3.38 -2.81
C ALA A 184 9.27 3.14 -2.19
N THR A 185 9.62 3.86 -1.12
CA THR A 185 10.86 3.63 -0.36
C THR A 185 10.92 2.23 0.25
N VAL A 186 9.81 1.73 0.82
CA VAL A 186 9.71 0.34 1.30
C VAL A 186 9.91 -0.65 0.14
N SER A 187 9.28 -0.41 -0.99
CA SER A 187 9.37 -1.25 -2.19
C SER A 187 10.80 -1.31 -2.75
N ALA A 188 11.51 -0.18 -2.77
CA ALA A 188 12.91 -0.12 -3.16
C ALA A 188 13.81 -1.00 -2.28
N LYS A 189 13.61 -0.99 -0.95
CA LYS A 189 14.37 -1.85 -0.02
C LYS A 189 14.09 -3.34 -0.20
N ILE A 190 12.86 -3.70 -0.54
CA ILE A 190 12.50 -5.09 -0.88
C ILE A 190 13.15 -5.49 -2.21
N ALA A 191 13.12 -4.60 -3.22
CA ALA A 191 13.74 -4.86 -4.52
C ALA A 191 15.26 -5.05 -4.41
N GLU A 192 15.94 -4.18 -3.66
CA GLU A 192 17.37 -4.32 -3.34
C GLU A 192 17.69 -5.70 -2.74
N ALA A 193 16.84 -6.16 -1.81
CA ALA A 193 17.01 -7.47 -1.19
C ALA A 193 16.85 -8.61 -2.19
N ILE A 194 15.84 -8.56 -3.07
CA ILE A 194 15.61 -9.58 -4.11
C ILE A 194 16.79 -9.63 -5.09
N HIS A 195 17.25 -8.48 -5.60
CA HIS A 195 18.40 -8.41 -6.50
C HIS A 195 19.68 -8.99 -5.87
N SER A 196 19.88 -8.82 -4.57
CA SER A 196 21.05 -9.39 -3.88
C SER A 196 21.04 -10.92 -3.83
N MET A 197 19.85 -11.53 -3.78
CA MET A 197 19.67 -12.97 -3.75
C MET A 197 19.86 -13.58 -5.15
N THR A 198 19.27 -12.96 -6.17
CA THR A 198 19.42 -13.42 -7.57
C THR A 198 20.88 -13.31 -8.05
N SER A 199 21.63 -12.31 -7.56
CA SER A 199 23.06 -12.16 -7.87
C SER A 199 23.94 -13.21 -7.18
N THR A 200 23.49 -13.75 -6.04
CA THR A 200 24.20 -14.79 -5.28
C THR A 200 24.00 -16.16 -5.92
N ASP A 201 22.79 -16.48 -6.36
CA ASP A 201 22.50 -17.72 -7.09
C ASP A 201 23.28 -17.81 -8.41
N ALA A 202 23.45 -16.68 -9.11
CA ALA A 202 24.24 -16.61 -10.35
C ALA A 202 25.76 -16.83 -10.14
N LYS A 203 26.28 -16.69 -8.91
CA LYS A 203 27.72 -16.78 -8.62
C LYS A 203 28.20 -18.17 -8.21
N THR A 204 27.31 -19.15 -8.02
CA THR A 204 27.72 -20.54 -7.71
C THR A 204 28.24 -21.22 -8.98
N PRO A 205 29.55 -21.48 -9.14
CA PRO A 205 30.06 -22.19 -10.31
C PRO A 205 29.58 -23.64 -10.22
N LEU A 206 28.99 -24.13 -11.30
CA LEU A 206 28.69 -25.55 -11.48
C LEU A 206 29.98 -26.36 -11.20
N PRO A 207 29.99 -27.35 -10.29
CA PRO A 207 31.17 -28.18 -10.10
C PRO A 207 31.52 -28.84 -11.44
N ALA A 208 32.76 -28.61 -11.90
CA ALA A 208 33.29 -29.21 -13.12
C ALA A 208 33.03 -30.71 -13.08
N ALA A 209 32.28 -31.20 -14.08
CA ALA A 209 32.04 -32.62 -14.28
C ALA A 209 33.38 -33.35 -14.28
N ALA A 210 33.55 -34.28 -13.33
CA ALA A 210 34.70 -35.15 -13.27
C ALA A 210 34.83 -35.93 -14.58
N ALA A 211 35.98 -35.78 -15.24
CA ALA A 211 36.34 -36.57 -16.42
C ALA A 211 36.38 -38.06 -16.04
N PRO A 212 35.93 -38.98 -16.93
CA PRO A 212 36.01 -40.40 -16.67
C PRO A 212 37.48 -40.84 -16.67
N ALA A 213 37.89 -41.56 -15.62
CA ALA A 213 39.16 -42.23 -15.55
C ALA A 213 39.24 -43.31 -16.65
N ILE A 214 40.16 -43.14 -17.60
CA ILE A 214 40.55 -44.18 -18.55
C ILE A 214 41.50 -45.11 -17.80
N ALA A 215 41.06 -46.35 -17.54
CA ALA A 215 41.92 -47.42 -17.06
C ALA A 215 42.71 -48.02 -18.22
N HIS A 216 44.03 -48.13 -18.06
CA HIS A 216 44.93 -48.96 -18.87
C HIS A 216 45.51 -50.05 -17.99
#